data_AF-A0AAZ3QZX4-F1
#
_entry.id   AF-A0AAZ3QZX4-F1
#
_cell.length_a   1.000
_cell.length_b   1.000
_cell.length_c   1.000
_cell.angle_alpha   90.00
_cell.angle_beta   90.00
_cell.angle_gamma   90.00
#
_symmetry.space_group_name_H-M   'P 1'
#
loop_
_entity.id
_entity.type
_entity.pdbx_description
1 polymer ?
#
loop_
_entity_poly.entity_id
_entity_poly.type
_entity_poly.pdbx_seq_one_letter_code
_entity_poly.pdbx_strand_id
1 'polypeptide(L)' 'MFVRELANLVCERESMLTDDVMMPQRIHLQYEACLFNSTSLIGCQVRRDPEGSTERYTRWINNISQDQL' A
#
# COMPACT_ATOMS: atom_id res chain seq x y z
N MET A 1 -11.64 -8.86 -13.99
CA MET A 1 -12.67 -9.42 -13.08
C MET A 1 -12.04 -9.88 -11.76
N PHE A 2 -10.97 -10.69 -11.80
CA PHE A 2 -10.31 -11.28 -10.63
C PHE A 2 -9.74 -10.31 -9.57
N VAL A 3 -9.06 -9.23 -9.96
CA VAL A 3 -8.36 -8.34 -9.00
C VAL A 3 -9.32 -7.45 -8.20
N ARG A 4 -10.42 -6.99 -8.80
CA ARG A 4 -11.42 -6.15 -8.11
C ARG A 4 -12.16 -6.91 -7.01
N GLU A 5 -12.46 -8.17 -7.27
CA GLU A 5 -13.19 -9.03 -6.34
C GLU A 5 -12.31 -9.42 -5.15
N LEU A 6 -11.02 -9.71 -5.37
CA LEU A 6 -10.04 -9.95 -4.30
C LEU A 6 -9.83 -8.74 -3.40
N ALA A 7 -9.80 -7.53 -3.95
CA ALA A 7 -9.53 -6.34 -3.15
C ALA A 7 -10.70 -5.96 -2.22
N ASN A 8 -11.94 -6.18 -2.67
CA ASN A 8 -13.12 -6.07 -1.82
C ASN A 8 -13.15 -7.19 -0.78
N LEU A 9 -12.78 -8.42 -1.14
CA LEU A 9 -12.72 -9.55 -0.21
C LEU A 9 -11.69 -9.36 0.92
N VAL A 10 -10.55 -8.72 0.62
CA VAL A 10 -9.50 -8.41 1.60
C VAL A 10 -9.92 -7.30 2.57
N CYS A 11 -10.75 -6.35 2.11
CA CYS A 11 -11.24 -5.27 2.96
C CYS A 11 -12.44 -5.69 3.83
N GLU A 12 -13.25 -6.65 3.37
CA GLU A 12 -14.48 -7.11 4.04
C GLU A 12 -14.30 -8.32 4.96
N ARG A 13 -13.17 -9.05 4.87
CA ARG A 13 -12.83 -10.12 5.82
C ARG A 13 -11.83 -9.59 6.84
N GLU A 14 -12.36 -9.24 8.00
CA GLU A 14 -11.63 -8.77 9.17
C GLU A 14 -10.35 -9.58 9.44
N SER A 15 -9.29 -8.84 9.77
CA SER A 15 -8.15 -9.28 10.58
C SER A 15 -7.25 -10.38 9.99
N MET A 16 -6.29 -10.00 9.12
CA MET A 16 -5.03 -10.74 9.01
C MET A 16 -3.76 -9.88 8.93
N LEU A 17 -3.87 -8.57 9.21
CA LEU A 17 -2.77 -7.70 9.61
C LEU A 17 -3.33 -6.84 10.75
N THR A 18 -3.17 -7.28 12.00
CA THR A 18 -3.82 -6.68 13.19
C THR A 18 -3.55 -5.18 13.36
N ASP A 19 -2.54 -4.65 12.67
CA ASP A 19 -2.09 -3.26 12.79
C ASP A 19 -2.29 -2.41 11.52
N ASP A 20 -2.64 -3.02 10.37
CA ASP A 20 -2.69 -2.34 9.07
C ASP A 20 -4.00 -2.58 8.31
N VAL A 21 -4.62 -1.50 7.82
CA VAL A 21 -5.78 -1.55 6.93
C VAL A 21 -5.33 -1.47 5.48
N MET A 22 -5.70 -2.46 4.68
CA MET A 22 -5.48 -2.45 3.22
C MET A 22 -6.55 -1.63 2.51
N MET A 23 -6.17 -0.51 1.90
CA MET A 23 -7.09 0.28 1.07
C MET A 23 -7.57 -0.55 -0.13
N PRO A 24 -8.88 -0.57 -0.46
CA PRO A 24 -9.43 -1.44 -1.50
C PRO A 24 -8.78 -1.27 -2.88
N GLN A 25 -8.26 -0.08 -3.21
CA GLN A 25 -7.66 0.18 -4.51
C GLN A 25 -6.18 -0.21 -4.57
N ARG A 26 -5.53 -0.51 -3.43
CA ARG A 26 -4.07 -0.72 -3.34
C ARG A 26 -3.58 -1.77 -4.32
N ILE A 27 -4.19 -2.96 -4.29
CA ILE A 27 -3.76 -4.09 -5.13
C ILE A 27 -3.94 -3.75 -6.61
N HIS A 28 -5.05 -3.11 -6.97
CA HIS A 28 -5.31 -2.73 -8.36
C HIS A 28 -4.27 -1.72 -8.87
N LEU A 29 -4.01 -0.65 -8.11
CA LEU A 29 -3.06 0.38 -8.53
C LEU A 29 -1.63 -0.16 -8.62
N GLN A 30 -1.22 -0.99 -7.66
CA GLN A 30 0.11 -1.62 -7.70
C GLN A 30 0.25 -2.58 -8.87
N TYR A 31 -0.79 -3.38 -9.15
CA TYR A 31 -0.80 -4.28 -10.30
C TYR A 31 -0.64 -3.54 -11.63
N GLU A 32 -1.42 -2.47 -11.84
CA GLU A 32 -1.30 -1.63 -13.03
C GLU A 32 0.12 -1.06 -13.16
N ALA A 33 0.70 -0.55 -12.07
CA ALA A 33 2.07 -0.04 -12.08
C ALA A 33 3.12 -1.12 -12.40
N CYS A 34 2.93 -2.36 -11.94
CA CYS A 34 3.80 -3.50 -12.27
C CYS A 34 3.79 -3.82 -13.77
N LEU A 35 2.65 -3.64 -14.47
CA LEU A 35 2.57 -3.88 -15.92
C LEU A 35 3.48 -2.94 -16.70
N PHE A 36 3.67 -1.70 -16.21
CA PHE A 36 4.55 -0.72 -16.83
C PHE A 36 6.02 -0.81 -16.37
N ASN A 37 6.27 -1.44 -15.21
CA ASN A 37 7.59 -1.49 -14.57
C ASN A 37 7.91 -2.92 -14.12
N SER A 38 7.99 -3.85 -15.08
CA SER A 38 8.04 -5.29 -14.83
C SER A 38 9.29 -5.78 -14.06
N THR A 39 10.34 -4.96 -13.98
CA THR A 39 11.59 -5.27 -13.26
C THR A 39 11.71 -4.54 -11.92
N SER A 40 10.72 -3.72 -11.56
CA SER A 40 10.75 -2.88 -10.37
C SER A 40 9.86 -3.46 -9.28
N LEU A 41 10.28 -3.28 -8.01
CA LEU A 41 9.40 -3.52 -6.87
C LEU A 41 8.46 -2.33 -6.71
N ILE A 42 7.15 -2.59 -6.75
CA ILE A 42 6.13 -1.55 -6.63
C ILE A 42 5.67 -1.42 -5.18
N GLY A 43 6.04 -0.30 -4.55
CA GLY A 43 5.63 0.07 -3.20
C GLY A 43 4.28 0.81 -3.13
N CYS A 44 3.99 1.41 -1.98
CA CYS A 44 2.89 2.34 -1.80
C CYS A 44 3.24 3.36 -0.72
N GLN A 45 2.53 4.49 -0.69
CA GLN A 45 2.55 5.38 0.46
C GLN A 45 1.72 4.78 1.60
N VAL A 46 2.06 5.15 2.83
CA VAL A 46 1.35 4.72 4.05
C VAL A 46 0.78 5.93 4.80
N ARG A 47 -0.33 5.70 5.49
CA ARG A 47 -0.93 6.65 6.44
C ARG A 47 -1.08 5.95 7.79
N ARG A 48 -0.98 6.73 8.88
CA ARG A 48 -1.23 6.25 10.24
C ARG A 48 -2.61 6.69 10.71
N ASP A 49 -3.23 5.84 11.51
CA ASP A 49 -4.45 6.14 12.24
C ASP A 49 -4.23 5.79 13.73
N PRO A 50 -4.31 6.76 14.66
CA PRO A 50 -4.56 8.18 14.43
C PRO A 50 -3.41 8.89 13.71
N GLU A 51 -3.71 9.99 13.05
CA GLU A 51 -2.71 10.80 12.36
C GLU A 51 -1.68 11.36 13.37
N GLY A 52 -0.43 11.48 12.92
CA GLY A 52 0.65 12.07 13.72
C GLY A 52 1.38 11.12 14.70
N SER A 53 0.90 9.89 14.95
CA SER A 53 1.52 8.98 15.95
C SER A 53 3.00 8.66 15.69
N THR A 54 3.40 8.63 14.42
CA THR A 54 4.79 8.37 13.98
C THR A 54 5.14 9.24 12.77
N GLU A 55 4.91 10.55 12.89
CA GLU A 55 5.00 11.49 11.76
C GLU A 55 6.38 11.46 11.08
N ARG A 56 7.47 11.40 11.85
CA ARG A 56 8.84 11.30 11.30
C ARG A 56 9.01 10.07 10.39
N TYR A 57 8.54 8.90 10.83
CA TYR A 57 8.66 7.65 10.07
C TYR A 57 7.74 7.66 8.84
N THR A 58 6.52 8.17 8.99
CA THR A 58 5.55 8.30 7.89
C THR A 58 6.08 9.25 6.81
N ARG A 59 6.68 10.38 7.20
CA ARG A 59 7.31 11.30 6.27
C ARG A 59 8.52 10.67 5.57
N TRP A 60 9.37 9.97 6.31
CA TRP A 60 10.55 9.31 5.74
C TRP A 60 10.17 8.26 4.69
N ILE A 61 9.30 7.30 5.05
CA ILE A 61 8.95 6.21 4.14
C ILE A 61 8.19 6.69 2.89
N ASN A 62 7.40 7.77 3.00
CA ASN A 62 6.64 8.32 1.88
C ASN A 62 7.46 9.25 0.97
N ASN A 63 8.68 9.65 1.37
CA ASN A 63 9.50 10.62 0.64
C ASN A 63 10.94 10.14 0.41
N ILE A 64 11.23 8.85 0.63
CA ILE A 64 12.55 8.27 0.34
C ILE A 64 12.79 8.35 -1.18
N SER A 65 13.96 8.85 -1.58
CA SER A 65 14.32 8.92 -3.01
C SER A 65 14.84 7.58 -3.51
N GLN A 66 14.89 7.39 -4.83
CA GLN A 66 15.43 6.18 -5.43
C GLN A 66 16.89 5.93 -5.06
N ASP A 67 17.68 6.99 -4.87
CA ASP A 67 19.09 6.90 -4.44
C ASP A 67 19.25 6.49 -2.96
N GLN A 68 18.18 6.56 -2.18
CA GLN A 68 18.15 6.17 -0.77
C GLN A 68 17.59 4.75 -0.55
N LEU A 69 17.12 4.10 -1.62
CA LEU A 69 16.68 2.70 -1.64
C LEU A 69 17.85 1.77 -1.97
#